data_AF-D8LV34-F1
#
_entry.id   AF-D8LV34-F1
#
_cell.length_a   1.000
_cell.length_b   1.000
_cell.length_c   1.000
_cell.angle_alpha   90.00
_cell.angle_beta   90.00
_cell.angle_gamma   90.00
#
_symmetry.space_group_name_H-M   'P 1'
#
loop_
_entity.id
_entity.type
_entity.pdbx_description
1 polymer ?
#
loop_
_entity_poly.entity_id
_entity_poly.type
_entity_poly.pdbx_seq_one_letter_code
_entity_poly.pdbx_strand_id
1 'polypeptide(L)'
;MSILQKDPRVVSVVFTVNQNVSRFCSKWGVRSLSTPSSNKYGLPIFRDLLRKAQSSYPGYLITYINSDILISPRAIKVALAMSKSLTPGKYFFGSRVLSANMGSLSAMSILNYQHFLNKAIGVMRHYRSCDVFIFPPEFDFSFLGQVVVGRWYIDNVVMDHIHLNHYDLIDLTHTISVHQGFETSGSKTRLAGEDFNWNKRYLHSKNIEKTFFLYNKLVCYYSVCLVIFFLLLYCCQVFSHQESLNILQTNS
;
A
#
# COMPACT_ATOMS: atom_id res chain seq x y z
N MET A 1 -14.30 15.25 -3.63
CA MET A 1 -13.03 14.83 -4.27
C MET A 1 -12.24 13.97 -3.30
N SER A 2 -11.79 12.78 -3.72
CA SER A 2 -10.96 11.89 -2.91
C SER A 2 -9.69 12.60 -2.41
N ILE A 3 -9.27 12.29 -1.18
CA ILE A 3 -8.15 12.95 -0.51
C ILE A 3 -6.81 12.75 -1.25
N LEU A 4 -6.62 11.57 -1.85
CA LEU A 4 -5.40 11.26 -2.61
C LEU A 4 -5.40 11.95 -3.98
N GLN A 5 -6.57 12.21 -4.55
CA GLN A 5 -6.69 12.97 -5.80
C GLN A 5 -6.53 14.49 -5.63
N LYS A 6 -6.39 14.99 -4.38
CA LYS A 6 -6.05 16.39 -4.14
C LYS A 6 -4.60 16.71 -4.52
N ASP A 7 -3.73 15.71 -4.63
CA ASP A 7 -2.39 15.88 -5.20
C ASP A 7 -2.47 15.66 -6.71
N PRO A 8 -2.17 16.67 -7.56
CA PRO A 8 -2.27 16.54 -9.02
C PRO A 8 -1.30 15.50 -9.61
N ARG A 9 -0.32 15.04 -8.83
CA ARG A 9 0.63 14.00 -9.23
C ARG A 9 0.11 12.59 -8.97
N VAL A 10 -1.04 12.46 -8.30
CA VAL A 10 -1.63 11.18 -7.91
C VAL A 10 -2.97 10.99 -8.59
N VAL A 11 -3.07 9.93 -9.40
CA VAL A 11 -4.31 9.53 -10.04
C VAL A 11 -4.81 8.23 -9.42
N SER A 12 -5.88 8.31 -8.65
CA SER A 12 -6.57 7.12 -8.14
C SER A 12 -7.60 6.62 -9.15
N VAL A 13 -7.58 5.31 -9.40
CA VAL A 13 -8.41 4.63 -10.38
C VAL A 13 -9.00 3.38 -9.77
N VAL A 14 -10.30 3.17 -9.98
CA VAL A 14 -11.00 1.94 -9.59
C VAL A 14 -11.33 1.13 -10.83
N PHE A 15 -10.86 -0.11 -10.89
CA PHE A 15 -11.28 -1.04 -11.93
C PHE A 15 -12.60 -1.69 -11.55
N THR A 16 -13.61 -1.56 -12.42
CA THR A 16 -14.92 -2.15 -12.19
C THR A 16 -15.71 -2.29 -13.49
N VAL A 17 -16.55 -3.31 -13.56
CA VAL A 17 -17.59 -3.44 -14.60
C VAL A 17 -18.98 -3.04 -14.08
N ASN A 18 -19.08 -2.72 -12.79
CA ASN A 18 -20.33 -2.34 -12.15
C ASN A 18 -20.60 -0.84 -12.36
N GLN A 19 -21.70 -0.53 -13.04
CA GLN A 19 -22.08 0.87 -13.32
C GLN A 19 -22.36 1.67 -12.05
N ASN A 20 -22.89 1.06 -10.99
CA ASN A 20 -23.15 1.75 -9.73
C ASN A 20 -21.84 2.15 -9.04
N VAL A 21 -20.83 1.27 -9.07
CA VAL A 21 -19.48 1.59 -8.57
C VAL A 21 -18.86 2.70 -9.42
N SER A 22 -18.99 2.63 -10.75
CA SER A 22 -18.47 3.66 -11.66
C SER A 22 -19.12 5.04 -11.39
N ARG A 23 -20.44 5.08 -11.23
CA ARG A 23 -21.20 6.30 -10.86
C ARG A 23 -20.78 6.83 -9.49
N PHE A 24 -20.59 5.94 -8.51
CA PHE A 24 -20.09 6.32 -7.20
C PHE A 24 -18.70 6.95 -7.31
N CYS A 25 -17.76 6.31 -8.01
CA CYS A 25 -16.42 6.86 -8.24
C CYS A 25 -16.49 8.25 -8.87
N SER A 26 -17.27 8.41 -9.95
CA SER A 26 -17.47 9.69 -10.63
C SER A 26 -18.01 10.78 -9.70
N LYS A 27 -19.02 10.47 -8.87
CA LYS A 27 -19.59 11.42 -7.89
C LYS A 27 -18.53 11.96 -6.92
N TRP A 28 -17.53 11.15 -6.59
CA TRP A 28 -16.46 11.52 -5.66
C TRP A 28 -15.18 12.00 -6.34
N GLY A 29 -15.19 12.18 -7.67
CA GLY A 29 -14.04 12.57 -8.49
C GLY A 29 -13.08 11.42 -8.81
N VAL A 30 -13.33 10.22 -8.28
CA VAL A 30 -12.51 9.03 -8.50
C VAL A 30 -12.70 8.52 -9.92
N ARG A 31 -11.59 8.29 -10.65
CA ARG A 31 -11.66 7.73 -12.00
C ARG A 31 -12.00 6.24 -11.90
N SER A 32 -12.75 5.74 -12.86
CA SER A 32 -12.98 4.30 -13.00
C SER A 32 -12.61 3.82 -14.40
N LEU A 33 -12.12 2.59 -14.50
CA LEU A 33 -11.81 1.92 -15.76
C LEU A 33 -12.51 0.57 -15.79
N SER A 34 -12.92 0.13 -16.97
CA SER A 34 -13.46 -1.21 -17.17
C SER A 34 -12.36 -2.26 -17.02
N THR A 35 -12.72 -3.43 -16.50
CA THR A 35 -11.84 -4.60 -16.53
C THR A 35 -11.64 -5.05 -17.98
N PRO A 36 -10.39 -5.15 -18.49
CA PRO A 36 -10.13 -5.45 -19.90
C PRO A 36 -10.36 -6.92 -20.25
N SER A 37 -10.11 -7.85 -19.33
CA SER A 37 -10.20 -9.29 -19.55
C SER A 37 -10.38 -10.05 -18.24
N SER A 38 -10.92 -11.26 -18.35
CA SER A 38 -11.15 -12.16 -17.21
C SER A 38 -10.76 -13.60 -17.52
N ASN A 39 -10.48 -14.40 -16.49
CA ASN A 39 -10.30 -15.85 -16.63
C ASN A 39 -11.63 -16.60 -16.79
N LYS A 40 -11.56 -17.94 -16.84
CA LYS A 40 -12.73 -18.85 -16.94
C LYS A 40 -13.74 -18.70 -15.79
N TYR A 41 -13.36 -18.11 -14.67
CA TYR A 41 -14.23 -17.85 -13.50
C TYR A 41 -14.74 -16.41 -13.46
N GLY A 42 -14.54 -15.63 -14.53
CA GLY A 42 -14.99 -14.24 -14.61
C GLY A 42 -14.13 -13.25 -13.82
N LEU A 43 -12.99 -13.68 -13.24
CA LEU A 43 -12.13 -12.81 -12.45
C LEU A 43 -11.16 -12.01 -13.32
N PRO A 44 -10.91 -10.73 -13.00
CA PRO A 44 -9.97 -9.88 -13.72
C PRO A 44 -8.57 -10.46 -13.81
N ILE A 45 -7.98 -10.46 -15.02
CA ILE A 45 -6.57 -10.80 -15.21
C ILE A 45 -5.70 -9.63 -14.76
N PHE A 46 -4.82 -9.88 -13.78
CA PHE A 46 -4.03 -8.88 -13.09
C PHE A 46 -3.11 -8.11 -14.03
N ARG A 47 -2.36 -8.82 -14.88
CA ARG A 47 -1.50 -8.21 -15.91
C ARG A 47 -2.25 -7.17 -16.76
N ASP A 48 -3.45 -7.52 -17.19
CA ASP A 48 -4.19 -6.72 -18.15
C ASP A 48 -4.74 -5.45 -17.47
N LEU A 49 -5.08 -5.51 -16.17
CA LEU A 49 -5.38 -4.32 -15.36
C LEU A 49 -4.17 -3.38 -15.27
N LEU A 50 -2.98 -3.91 -14.96
CA LEU A 50 -1.77 -3.10 -14.80
C LEU A 50 -1.38 -2.45 -16.12
N ARG A 51 -1.42 -3.19 -17.23
CA ARG A 51 -1.16 -2.66 -18.58
C ARG A 51 -2.18 -1.61 -19.00
N LYS A 52 -3.46 -1.81 -18.66
CA LYS A 52 -4.49 -0.80 -18.92
C LYS A 52 -4.23 0.47 -18.11
N ALA A 53 -3.75 0.36 -16.87
CA ALA A 53 -3.32 1.52 -16.09
C ALA A 53 -2.11 2.21 -16.73
N GLN A 54 -1.08 1.45 -17.14
CA GLN A 54 0.11 1.96 -17.84
C GLN A 54 -0.25 2.75 -19.10
N SER A 55 -1.11 2.18 -19.96
CA SER A 55 -1.53 2.85 -21.19
C SER A 55 -2.39 4.08 -20.96
N SER A 56 -3.18 4.10 -19.88
CA SER A 56 -4.10 5.20 -19.58
C SER A 56 -3.42 6.37 -18.88
N TYR A 57 -2.29 6.12 -18.21
CA TYR A 57 -1.55 7.11 -17.42
C TYR A 57 -0.05 7.02 -17.70
N PRO A 58 0.38 7.29 -18.94
CA PRO A 58 1.80 7.26 -19.28
C PRO A 58 2.56 8.31 -18.45
N GLY A 59 3.75 7.96 -17.98
CA GLY A 59 4.63 8.85 -17.20
C GLY A 59 4.29 9.00 -15.72
N TYR A 60 3.28 8.30 -15.20
CA TYR A 60 2.97 8.27 -13.76
C TYR A 60 3.50 7.00 -13.10
N LEU A 61 3.99 7.11 -11.86
CA LEU A 61 4.10 5.94 -11.00
C LEU A 61 2.71 5.34 -10.78
N ILE A 62 2.61 4.03 -10.91
CA ILE A 62 1.35 3.32 -10.79
C ILE A 62 1.33 2.61 -9.46
N THR A 63 0.24 2.79 -8.72
CA THR A 63 0.01 2.13 -7.44
C THR A 63 -1.13 1.13 -7.58
N TYR A 64 -0.89 -0.13 -7.23
CA TYR A 64 -1.94 -1.13 -7.04
C TYR A 64 -2.09 -1.43 -5.55
N ILE A 65 -3.33 -1.39 -5.08
CA ILE A 65 -3.74 -1.78 -3.73
C ILE A 65 -5.08 -2.49 -3.79
N ASN A 66 -5.33 -3.39 -2.84
CA ASN A 66 -6.67 -3.94 -2.65
C ASN A 66 -7.60 -2.87 -2.06
N SER A 67 -8.91 -3.02 -2.27
CA SER A 67 -9.92 -2.02 -1.85
C SER A 67 -10.07 -1.87 -0.33
N ASP A 68 -9.61 -2.86 0.43
CA ASP A 68 -9.59 -2.87 1.90
C ASP A 68 -8.30 -2.25 2.48
N ILE A 69 -7.39 -1.74 1.65
CA ILE A 69 -6.17 -1.06 2.08
C ILE A 69 -6.37 0.45 2.12
N LEU A 70 -6.00 1.06 3.26
CA LEU A 70 -5.77 2.49 3.41
C LEU A 70 -4.28 2.77 3.25
N ILE A 71 -3.89 3.33 2.10
CA ILE A 71 -2.49 3.62 1.79
C ILE A 71 -1.99 4.89 2.49
N SER A 72 -0.78 4.83 3.03
CA SER A 72 -0.09 5.97 3.61
C SER A 72 0.30 7.01 2.55
N PRO A 73 -0.09 8.29 2.70
CA PRO A 73 0.44 9.36 1.86
C PRO A 73 1.96 9.48 1.89
N ARG A 74 2.60 9.09 3.00
CA ARG A 74 4.07 9.02 3.10
C ARG A 74 4.67 7.99 2.14
N ALA A 75 4.02 6.83 1.95
CA ALA A 75 4.47 5.81 0.99
C ALA A 75 4.61 6.38 -0.42
N ILE A 76 3.58 7.10 -0.87
CA ILE A 76 3.53 7.73 -2.19
C ILE A 76 4.63 8.80 -2.32
N LYS A 77 4.79 9.65 -1.30
CA LYS A 77 5.82 10.70 -1.31
C LYS A 77 7.24 10.13 -1.37
N VAL A 78 7.51 9.10 -0.58
CA VAL A 78 8.82 8.42 -0.58
C VAL A 78 9.07 7.77 -1.94
N ALA A 79 8.11 7.03 -2.48
CA ALA A 79 8.23 6.41 -3.81
C ALA A 79 8.51 7.45 -4.91
N LEU A 80 7.78 8.57 -4.92
CA LEU A 80 7.99 9.67 -5.88
C LEU A 80 9.35 10.38 -5.71
N ALA A 81 9.86 10.47 -4.49
CA ALA A 81 11.17 11.07 -4.25
C ALA A 81 12.29 10.12 -4.70
N MET A 82 12.20 8.85 -4.33
CA MET A 82 13.20 7.83 -4.66
C MET A 82 13.24 7.50 -6.15
N SER A 83 12.08 7.48 -6.83
CA SER A 83 12.01 7.13 -8.26
C SER A 83 12.87 8.03 -9.15
N LYS A 84 13.16 9.25 -8.73
CA LYS A 84 14.03 10.19 -9.47
C LYS A 84 15.48 9.72 -9.58
N SER A 85 15.92 8.86 -8.67
CA SER A 85 17.30 8.35 -8.60
C SER A 85 17.40 6.88 -9.01
N LEU A 86 16.29 6.25 -9.40
CA LEU A 86 16.25 4.84 -9.75
C LEU A 86 16.19 4.66 -11.28
N THR A 87 16.78 3.56 -11.75
CA THR A 87 16.78 3.21 -13.18
C THR A 87 15.37 2.85 -13.65
N PRO A 88 14.80 3.56 -14.64
CA PRO A 88 13.45 3.27 -15.15
C PRO A 88 13.25 1.79 -15.53
N GLY A 89 12.10 1.24 -15.17
CA GLY A 89 11.74 -0.16 -15.45
C GLY A 89 12.49 -1.22 -14.65
N LYS A 90 13.40 -0.86 -13.74
CA LYS A 90 14.22 -1.80 -12.94
C LYS A 90 13.95 -1.78 -11.44
N TYR A 91 12.94 -1.04 -10.99
CA TYR A 91 12.57 -0.97 -9.58
C TYR A 91 11.10 -1.24 -9.35
N PHE A 92 10.80 -1.68 -8.12
CA PHE A 92 9.47 -1.92 -7.62
C PHE A 92 9.44 -1.58 -6.14
N PHE A 93 8.46 -0.79 -5.72
CA PHE A 93 8.20 -0.55 -4.31
C PHE A 93 7.13 -1.52 -3.81
N GLY A 94 7.42 -2.20 -2.71
CA GLY A 94 6.48 -3.09 -2.04
C GLY A 94 6.25 -2.63 -0.61
N SER A 95 5.07 -2.90 -0.06
CA SER A 95 4.81 -2.69 1.36
C SER A 95 3.96 -3.80 1.94
N ARG A 96 4.37 -4.27 3.12
CA ARG A 96 3.42 -4.86 4.08
C ARG A 96 2.58 -3.76 4.70
N VAL A 97 1.47 -4.17 5.29
CA VAL A 97 0.50 -3.27 5.92
C VAL A 97 0.14 -3.77 7.31
N LEU A 98 -0.28 -2.85 8.17
CA LEU A 98 -0.80 -3.15 9.49
C LEU A 98 -2.26 -3.62 9.36
N SER A 99 -2.59 -4.83 9.80
CA SER A 99 -3.99 -5.24 9.96
C SER A 99 -4.54 -4.63 11.24
N ALA A 100 -5.57 -3.78 11.11
CA ALA A 100 -6.18 -3.09 12.24
C ALA A 100 -7.68 -2.89 12.00
N ASN A 101 -8.46 -2.90 13.09
CA ASN A 101 -9.84 -2.44 13.06
C ASN A 101 -9.83 -0.91 12.99
N MET A 102 -10.34 -0.36 11.90
CA MET A 102 -10.40 1.08 11.68
C MET A 102 -11.83 1.57 11.93
N GLY A 103 -11.95 2.62 12.72
CA GLY A 103 -13.22 3.34 12.85
C GLY A 103 -13.56 4.12 11.58
N SER A 104 -14.70 4.81 11.61
CA SER A 104 -15.11 5.68 10.50
C SER A 104 -14.11 6.81 10.30
N LEU A 105 -13.60 6.95 9.08
CA LEU A 105 -12.74 8.06 8.71
C LEU A 105 -13.59 9.33 8.51
N SER A 106 -13.36 10.35 9.34
CA SER A 106 -13.95 11.70 9.15
C SER A 106 -12.99 12.70 8.49
N ALA A 107 -11.79 12.26 8.08
CA ALA A 107 -10.71 13.17 7.69
C ALA A 107 -11.02 13.99 6.43
N MET A 108 -10.95 15.31 6.57
CA MET A 108 -11.13 16.30 5.49
C MET A 108 -9.82 16.73 4.81
N SER A 109 -8.66 16.46 5.45
CA SER A 109 -7.32 16.87 5.00
C SER A 109 -6.31 15.71 5.01
N ILE A 110 -5.27 15.79 4.16
CA ILE A 110 -4.22 14.77 4.05
C ILE A 110 -3.47 14.57 5.38
N LEU A 111 -3.30 15.63 6.16
CA LEU A 111 -2.66 15.59 7.47
C LEU A 111 -3.51 14.83 8.50
N ASN A 112 -4.83 15.09 8.53
CA ASN A 112 -5.74 14.37 9.41
C ASN A 112 -5.85 12.89 9.02
N TYR A 113 -5.82 12.59 7.72
CA TYR A 113 -5.78 11.21 7.23
C TYR A 113 -4.49 10.48 7.66
N GLN A 114 -3.32 11.12 7.52
CA GLN A 114 -2.07 10.53 8.02
C GLN A 114 -2.11 10.31 9.54
N HIS A 115 -2.64 11.27 10.29
CA HIS A 115 -2.77 11.14 11.75
C HIS A 115 -3.72 10.01 12.14
N PHE A 116 -4.82 9.83 11.39
CA PHE A 116 -5.74 8.70 11.55
C PHE A 116 -5.03 7.35 11.32
N LEU A 117 -4.21 7.23 10.27
CA LEU A 117 -3.42 6.00 10.03
C LEU A 117 -2.39 5.76 11.13
N ASN A 118 -1.72 6.80 11.62
CA ASN A 118 -0.71 6.68 12.68
C ASN A 118 -1.30 6.25 14.03
N LYS A 119 -2.63 6.40 14.22
CA LYS A 119 -3.35 5.92 15.42
C LYS A 119 -3.76 4.45 15.31
N ALA A 120 -3.59 3.81 14.16
CA ALA A 120 -3.93 2.41 14.00
C ALA A 120 -3.09 1.55 14.93
N ILE A 121 -3.76 0.79 15.80
CA ILE A 121 -3.15 -0.24 16.63
C ILE A 121 -3.57 -1.58 16.04
N GLY A 122 -2.58 -2.40 15.66
CA GLY A 122 -2.83 -3.62 14.92
C GLY A 122 -1.62 -4.52 14.86
N VAL A 123 -1.71 -5.53 14.00
CA VAL A 123 -0.64 -6.52 13.80
C VAL A 123 -0.12 -6.38 12.38
N MET A 124 1.20 -6.26 12.22
CA MET A 124 1.80 -6.21 10.89
C MET A 124 1.52 -7.53 10.16
N ARG A 125 1.00 -7.45 8.93
CA ARG A 125 0.72 -8.66 8.14
C ARG A 125 1.98 -9.50 7.95
N HIS A 126 1.79 -10.79 7.74
CA HIS A 126 2.88 -11.77 7.62
C HIS A 126 3.97 -11.26 6.65
N TYR A 127 5.24 -11.58 6.91
CA TYR A 127 6.38 -11.12 6.09
C TYR A 127 6.35 -11.62 4.63
N ARG A 128 5.39 -12.50 4.31
CA ARG A 128 5.09 -13.04 2.98
C ARG A 128 4.14 -12.18 2.18
N SER A 129 3.44 -11.26 2.84
CA SER A 129 2.43 -10.42 2.21
C SER A 129 3.07 -9.18 1.62
N CYS A 130 2.55 -8.75 0.47
CA CYS A 130 2.79 -7.43 -0.06
C CYS A 130 1.46 -6.91 -0.61
N ASP A 131 0.87 -5.93 0.08
CA ASP A 131 -0.50 -5.46 -0.22
C ASP A 131 -0.50 -4.11 -0.95
N VAL A 132 0.66 -3.44 -1.01
CA VAL A 132 0.87 -2.21 -1.77
C VAL A 132 1.99 -2.42 -2.78
N PHE A 133 1.68 -2.19 -4.04
CA PHE A 133 2.64 -2.21 -5.15
C PHE A 133 2.73 -0.80 -5.72
N ILE A 134 3.94 -0.24 -5.83
CA ILE A 134 4.18 0.99 -6.59
C ILE A 134 5.31 0.73 -7.58
N PHE A 135 5.08 1.03 -8.86
CA PHE A 135 6.02 0.69 -9.92
C PHE A 135 6.03 1.74 -11.03
N PRO A 136 7.14 1.85 -11.79
CA PRO A 136 7.22 2.74 -12.93
C PRO A 136 6.30 2.28 -14.07
N PRO A 137 5.82 3.20 -14.93
CA PRO A 137 5.00 2.84 -16.07
C PRO A 137 5.74 1.92 -17.06
N GLU A 138 7.07 1.90 -17.04
CA GLU A 138 7.92 1.02 -17.86
C GLU A 138 8.09 -0.40 -17.29
N PHE A 139 7.60 -0.69 -16.09
CA PHE A 139 7.77 -2.02 -15.48
C PHE A 139 7.07 -3.10 -16.32
N ASP A 140 7.81 -4.12 -16.75
CA ASP A 140 7.26 -5.16 -17.60
C ASP A 140 6.48 -6.21 -16.78
N PHE A 141 5.19 -6.35 -17.09
CA PHE A 141 4.30 -7.35 -16.51
C PHE A 141 4.02 -8.54 -17.43
N SER A 142 4.75 -8.70 -18.53
CA SER A 142 4.59 -9.83 -19.46
C SER A 142 4.67 -11.19 -18.77
N PHE A 143 5.50 -11.30 -17.73
CA PHE A 143 5.73 -12.51 -16.94
C PHE A 143 4.49 -13.02 -16.20
N LEU A 144 3.52 -12.17 -15.89
CA LEU A 144 2.38 -12.53 -15.02
C LEU A 144 1.41 -13.55 -15.64
N GLY A 145 1.55 -13.92 -16.92
CA GLY A 145 0.64 -14.86 -17.57
C GLY A 145 -0.83 -14.47 -17.38
N GLN A 146 -1.67 -15.40 -16.91
CA GLN A 146 -3.05 -15.12 -16.48
C GLN A 146 -3.21 -15.19 -14.95
N VAL A 147 -2.31 -14.58 -14.19
CA VAL A 147 -2.55 -14.29 -12.77
C VAL A 147 -3.82 -13.45 -12.63
N VAL A 148 -4.70 -13.77 -11.69
CA VAL A 148 -5.99 -13.11 -11.49
C VAL A 148 -6.11 -12.46 -10.12
N VAL A 149 -6.86 -11.36 -10.09
CA VAL A 149 -7.20 -10.63 -8.86
C VAL A 149 -8.18 -11.41 -8.01
N GLY A 150 -8.07 -11.28 -6.68
CA GLY A 150 -8.98 -11.93 -5.73
C GLY A 150 -8.67 -13.41 -5.45
N ARG A 151 -7.48 -13.88 -5.84
CA ARG A 151 -6.95 -15.23 -5.53
C ARG A 151 -5.59 -15.13 -4.84
N TRP A 152 -5.17 -16.22 -4.20
CA TRP A 152 -3.90 -16.26 -3.48
C TRP A 152 -2.70 -16.07 -4.41
N TYR A 153 -1.53 -15.76 -3.83
CA TYR A 153 -0.23 -15.73 -4.50
C TYR A 153 0.01 -14.62 -5.53
N ILE A 154 -0.84 -13.59 -5.65
CA ILE A 154 -0.57 -12.47 -6.57
C ILE A 154 0.76 -11.78 -6.19
N ASP A 155 0.88 -11.42 -4.92
CA ASP A 155 2.07 -10.82 -4.32
C ASP A 155 3.28 -11.76 -4.44
N ASN A 156 3.10 -13.05 -4.17
CA ASN A 156 4.18 -14.02 -4.31
C ASN A 156 4.69 -14.13 -5.75
N VAL A 157 3.83 -14.19 -6.76
CA VAL A 157 4.26 -14.26 -8.17
C VAL A 157 5.04 -13.01 -8.57
N VAL A 158 4.58 -11.83 -8.14
CA VAL A 158 5.29 -10.56 -8.41
C VAL A 158 6.66 -10.53 -7.72
N MET A 159 6.72 -10.87 -6.42
CA MET A 159 7.97 -10.87 -5.67
C MET A 159 8.97 -11.92 -6.17
N ASP A 160 8.48 -13.09 -6.59
CA ASP A 160 9.31 -14.13 -7.21
C ASP A 160 9.98 -13.61 -8.48
N HIS A 161 9.22 -12.94 -9.36
CA HIS A 161 9.77 -12.36 -10.58
C HIS A 161 10.81 -11.27 -10.31
N ILE A 162 10.52 -10.34 -9.38
CA ILE A 162 11.45 -9.28 -8.97
C ILE A 162 12.76 -9.89 -8.48
N HIS A 163 12.68 -10.93 -7.63
CA HIS A 163 13.84 -11.63 -7.10
C HIS A 163 14.66 -12.30 -8.21
N LEU A 164 14.00 -13.06 -9.09
CA LEU A 164 14.65 -13.83 -10.16
C LEU A 164 15.31 -12.95 -11.23
N ASN A 165 14.81 -11.72 -11.41
CA ASN A 165 15.32 -10.79 -12.42
C ASN A 165 16.20 -9.68 -11.84
N HIS A 166 16.56 -9.78 -10.55
CA HIS A 166 17.42 -8.82 -9.86
C HIS A 166 16.95 -7.37 -9.98
N TYR A 167 15.63 -7.16 -9.89
CA TYR A 167 15.08 -5.81 -9.80
C TYR A 167 15.23 -5.25 -8.38
N ASP A 168 15.33 -3.93 -8.27
CA ASP A 168 15.37 -3.25 -6.99
C ASP A 168 14.00 -3.37 -6.31
N LEU A 169 13.93 -4.10 -5.20
CA LEU A 169 12.74 -4.14 -4.34
C LEU A 169 12.92 -3.17 -3.17
N ILE A 170 12.21 -2.06 -3.19
CA ILE A 170 12.26 -1.05 -2.13
C ILE A 170 11.11 -1.30 -1.15
N ASP A 171 11.43 -1.57 0.10
CA ASP A 171 10.46 -1.80 1.17
C ASP A 171 9.92 -0.47 1.74
N LEU A 172 8.61 -0.27 1.61
CA LEU A 172 7.87 0.86 2.15
C LEU A 172 7.09 0.55 3.43
N THR A 173 7.26 -0.64 4.02
CA THR A 173 6.51 -1.12 5.20
C THR A 173 6.51 -0.12 6.36
N HIS A 174 7.61 0.61 6.56
CA HIS A 174 7.74 1.60 7.63
C HIS A 174 6.94 2.90 7.43
N THR A 175 6.30 3.08 6.28
CA THR A 175 5.42 4.23 6.02
C THR A 175 4.01 4.08 6.61
N ILE A 176 3.68 2.88 7.12
CA ILE A 176 2.44 2.50 7.81
C ILE A 176 1.18 2.73 6.96
N SER A 177 0.91 1.80 6.05
CA SER A 177 -0.41 1.61 5.44
C SER A 177 -1.21 0.57 6.22
N VAL A 178 -2.53 0.57 6.10
CA VAL A 178 -3.42 -0.24 6.95
C VAL A 178 -4.34 -1.13 6.12
N HIS A 179 -4.41 -2.42 6.43
CA HIS A 179 -5.48 -3.32 6.00
C HIS A 179 -6.64 -3.25 6.98
N GLN A 180 -7.83 -2.96 6.47
CA GLN A 180 -9.03 -2.79 7.30
C GLN A 180 -9.56 -4.17 7.75
N GLY A 181 -9.45 -4.42 9.05
CA GLY A 181 -9.83 -5.69 9.67
C GLY A 181 -8.78 -6.79 9.53
N PHE A 182 -9.15 -7.98 10.00
CA PHE A 182 -8.26 -9.15 10.10
C PHE A 182 -8.65 -10.29 9.15
N GLU A 183 -9.71 -10.11 8.35
CA GLU A 183 -10.16 -11.11 7.40
C GLU A 183 -9.16 -11.32 6.26
N THR A 184 -9.00 -12.58 5.84
CA THR A 184 -8.15 -12.96 4.71
C THR A 184 -8.99 -13.30 3.48
N SER A 185 -8.39 -13.38 2.30
CA SER A 185 -9.10 -13.79 1.08
C SER A 185 -9.81 -15.15 1.23
N GLY A 186 -9.24 -16.07 2.03
CA GLY A 186 -9.84 -17.36 2.32
C GLY A 186 -11.13 -17.23 3.13
N SER A 187 -11.12 -16.43 4.19
CA SER A 187 -12.31 -16.21 5.02
C SER A 187 -13.41 -15.46 4.26
N LYS A 188 -13.05 -14.53 3.36
CA LYS A 188 -14.00 -13.73 2.58
C LYS A 188 -14.71 -14.51 1.48
N THR A 189 -14.00 -15.40 0.79
CA THR A 189 -14.54 -16.08 -0.39
C THR A 189 -15.19 -17.43 -0.07
N ARG A 190 -14.77 -18.11 1.02
CA ARG A 190 -15.16 -19.50 1.32
C ARG A 190 -14.93 -20.47 0.15
N LEU A 191 -14.05 -20.10 -0.79
CA LEU A 191 -13.71 -20.90 -1.96
C LEU A 191 -12.54 -21.84 -1.62
N ALA A 192 -12.52 -23.00 -2.25
CA ALA A 192 -11.44 -23.98 -2.13
C ALA A 192 -11.03 -24.52 -3.51
N GLY A 193 -9.93 -25.28 -3.57
CA GLY A 193 -9.50 -26.00 -4.76
C GLY A 193 -8.79 -25.15 -5.82
N GLU A 194 -8.98 -25.51 -7.09
CA GLU A 194 -8.25 -24.96 -8.25
C GLU A 194 -8.50 -23.45 -8.41
N ASP A 195 -9.73 -22.99 -8.24
CA ASP A 195 -10.10 -21.59 -8.39
C ASP A 195 -9.39 -20.74 -7.34
N PHE A 196 -9.51 -21.11 -6.05
CA PHE A 196 -8.87 -20.39 -4.95
C PHE A 196 -7.34 -20.29 -5.10
N ASN A 197 -6.71 -21.38 -5.56
CA ASN A 197 -5.27 -21.49 -5.79
C ASN A 197 -4.85 -21.18 -7.23
N TRP A 198 -5.69 -20.51 -8.03
CA TRP A 198 -5.46 -20.35 -9.47
C TRP A 198 -4.05 -19.87 -9.82
N ASN A 199 -3.56 -18.88 -9.08
CA ASN A 199 -2.26 -18.25 -9.36
C ASN A 199 -1.05 -19.12 -9.00
N LYS A 200 -1.23 -20.19 -8.21
CA LYS A 200 -0.12 -21.04 -7.74
C LYS A 200 0.71 -21.61 -8.91
N ARG A 201 0.08 -21.82 -10.06
CA ARG A 201 0.73 -22.31 -11.29
C ARG A 201 1.74 -21.35 -11.92
N TYR A 202 1.70 -20.07 -11.54
CA TYR A 202 2.61 -19.03 -12.05
C TYR A 202 3.78 -18.73 -11.11
N LEU A 203 3.89 -19.46 -9.99
CA LEU A 203 5.07 -19.39 -9.12
C LEU A 203 6.22 -20.16 -9.79
N HIS A 204 7.36 -19.51 -9.99
CA HIS A 204 8.56 -20.17 -10.50
C HIS A 204 9.33 -20.87 -9.38
N SER A 205 9.43 -20.24 -8.21
CA SER A 205 10.04 -20.87 -7.05
C SER A 205 9.07 -21.87 -6.41
N LYS A 206 9.43 -23.16 -6.48
CA LYS A 206 8.80 -24.20 -5.64
C LYS A 206 9.00 -23.95 -4.15
N ASN A 207 9.97 -23.10 -3.80
CA ASN A 207 10.23 -22.68 -2.44
C ASN A 207 9.72 -21.25 -2.26
N ILE A 208 8.45 -21.11 -1.86
CA ILE A 208 7.85 -19.83 -1.44
C ILE A 208 8.72 -19.16 -0.37
N GLU A 209 9.65 -19.90 0.26
CA GLU A 209 10.65 -19.36 1.16
C GLU A 209 11.68 -18.38 0.58
N LYS A 210 11.67 -18.17 -0.73
CA LYS A 210 12.54 -17.19 -1.38
C LYS A 210 11.80 -15.93 -1.83
N THR A 211 10.47 -15.92 -1.77
CA THR A 211 9.62 -14.81 -2.23
C THR A 211 9.25 -13.91 -1.05
N PHE A 212 10.24 -13.29 -0.41
CA PHE A 212 10.02 -12.43 0.76
C PHE A 212 10.75 -11.11 0.62
N PHE A 213 10.32 -10.12 1.42
CA PHE A 213 11.22 -9.04 1.81
C PHE A 213 12.39 -9.64 2.61
N LEU A 214 13.48 -9.97 1.92
CA LEU A 214 14.72 -10.35 2.57
C LEU A 214 15.33 -9.06 3.15
N TYR A 215 15.25 -8.89 4.46
CA TYR A 215 15.92 -7.82 5.21
C TYR A 215 17.47 -7.83 5.08
N ASN A 216 18.04 -8.76 4.30
CA ASN A 216 19.47 -9.01 4.23
C ASN A 216 19.98 -9.00 2.78
N LYS A 217 20.10 -7.81 2.20
CA LYS A 217 21.27 -7.33 1.45
C LYS A 217 20.92 -6.00 0.78
N LEU A 218 21.54 -4.93 1.28
CA LEU A 218 21.59 -3.58 0.70
C LEU A 218 20.23 -2.89 0.52
N VAL A 219 19.65 -2.41 1.62
CA VAL A 219 18.88 -1.17 1.57
C VAL A 219 19.75 -0.11 2.22
N CYS A 220 20.26 0.82 1.41
CA CYS A 220 20.92 2.01 1.90
C CYS A 220 20.04 2.70 2.95
N TYR A 221 20.58 2.83 4.16
CA TYR A 221 20.18 3.90 5.07
C TYR A 221 20.65 5.23 4.47
N TYR A 222 19.93 5.77 3.47
CA TYR A 222 19.97 7.20 3.24
C TYR A 222 18.87 7.84 4.09
N SER A 223 19.24 8.09 5.34
CA SER A 223 18.82 9.33 5.99
C SER A 223 19.38 10.47 5.13
N VAL A 224 18.56 11.03 4.23
CA VAL A 224 18.80 12.41 3.78
C VAL A 224 18.23 13.31 4.85
N CYS A 225 19.00 13.45 5.92
CA CYS A 225 18.91 14.59 6.81
C CYS A 225 19.53 15.78 6.07
N LEU A 226 18.76 16.41 5.17
CA LEU A 226 19.03 17.78 4.74
C LEU A 226 18.35 18.68 5.76
N VAL A 227 19.03 18.90 6.88
CA VAL A 227 18.75 20.03 7.77
C VAL A 227 20.08 20.73 8.01
N ILE A 228 20.39 21.73 7.18
CA ILE A 228 21.26 22.83 7.59
C ILE A 228 20.32 23.95 8.08
N PHE A 229 20.27 24.04 9.43
CA PHE A 229 20.31 25.20 10.34
C PHE A 229 19.53 26.50 9.99
N PHE A 230 18.80 27.14 10.92
CA PHE A 230 19.27 27.75 12.19
C PHE A 230 18.22 27.80 13.34
N LEU A 231 18.69 27.48 14.57
CA LEU A 231 18.55 28.12 15.92
C LEU A 231 17.15 28.36 16.57
N LEU A 232 16.92 28.15 17.89
CA LEU A 232 17.71 28.48 19.10
C LEU A 232 17.50 27.50 20.29
N LEU A 233 18.52 27.44 21.16
CA LEU A 233 18.68 26.69 22.43
C LEU A 233 17.94 27.32 23.63
N TYR A 234 17.61 26.56 24.70
CA TYR A 234 18.30 26.50 26.02
C TYR A 234 17.46 25.85 27.17
N CYS A 235 18.18 25.09 28.01
CA CYS A 235 18.03 24.67 29.42
C CYS A 235 16.87 23.86 30.05
N CYS A 236 17.32 22.73 30.61
CA CYS A 236 17.01 22.04 31.88
C CYS A 236 15.93 22.56 32.88
N GLN A 237 15.16 21.56 33.35
CA GLN A 237 14.67 21.28 34.72
C GLN A 237 13.68 22.25 35.41
N VAL A 238 12.92 21.65 36.34
CA VAL A 238 12.08 22.21 37.43
C VAL A 238 10.60 22.44 37.05
N PHE A 239 9.53 21.94 37.70
CA PHE A 239 9.24 21.17 38.93
C PHE A 239 7.86 20.49 38.72
N SER A 240 7.68 19.23 39.12
CA SER A 240 6.78 18.70 40.17
C SER A 240 5.37 19.30 40.36
N HIS A 241 4.43 18.38 40.56
CA HIS A 241 3.33 18.45 41.54
C HIS A 241 3.14 19.74 42.34
N GLN A 242 1.94 20.32 42.22
CA GLN A 242 1.00 20.82 43.25
C GLN A 242 -0.08 21.60 42.46
N GLU A 243 -1.40 21.48 42.65
CA GLU A 243 -2.16 21.23 43.87
C GLU A 243 -3.45 20.45 43.55
N SER A 244 -3.52 19.21 44.04
CA SER A 244 -4.72 18.80 44.77
C SER A 244 -4.50 19.27 46.21
N LEU A 245 -5.14 20.37 46.61
CA LEU A 245 -5.46 20.72 48.00
C LEU A 245 -6.24 22.05 48.01
N ASN A 246 -7.54 21.98 47.70
CA ASN A 246 -8.52 22.64 48.55
C ASN A 246 -9.19 21.54 49.36
N ILE A 247 -8.48 21.11 50.41
CA ILE A 247 -9.11 20.61 51.63
C ILE A 247 -9.30 21.84 52.52
N LEU A 248 -10.51 22.36 52.53
CA LEU A 248 -11.19 22.66 53.79
C LEU A 248 -11.93 21.34 54.09
N GLN A 249 -11.67 20.53 55.13
CA GLN A 249 -11.46 20.85 56.54
C GLN A 249 -12.36 22.04 56.92
N THR A 250 -13.53 21.86 57.51
CA THR A 250 -13.82 21.02 58.69
C THR A 250 -15.32 20.99 58.93
N ASN A 251 -15.81 19.87 59.46
CA ASN A 251 -16.86 19.76 60.48
C ASN A 251 -17.76 20.98 60.72
N SER A 252 -19.01 20.87 60.25
CA SER A 252 -20.23 21.36 60.92
C SER A 252 -21.39 20.50 60.42
#